data_AF-X1A9E2-F1
#
_entry.id   AF-X1A9E2-F1
#
_cell.length_a   1.000
_cell.length_b   1.000
_cell.length_c   1.000
_cell.angle_alpha   90.00
_cell.angle_beta   90.00
_cell.angle_gamma   90.00
#
_symmetry.space_group_name_H-M   'P 1'
#
loop_
_entity.id
_entity.type
_entity.pdbx_description
1 polymer ?
#
loop_
_entity_poly.entity_id
_entity_poly.type
_entity_poly.pdbx_seq_one_letter_code
_entity_poly.pdbx_strand_id
1 'polypeptide(L)'
;MWGDTLKDLNHKLILASASVAVRATEKISQGIDKKSINQLDIELSGGYVTIIVLKKGLVLGFYGEDARAQLGIIKKNLGTFAHKIEKLI
;
A
#
# COMPACT_ATOMS: atom_id res chain seq x y z
N MET A 1 -23.57 5.66 0.03
CA MET A 1 -22.68 6.84 0.07
C MET A 1 -21.28 6.41 -0.40
N TRP A 2 -21.17 5.93 -1.65
CA TRP A 2 -19.91 5.53 -2.30
C TRP A 2 -20.12 5.72 -3.80
N GLY A 3 -20.10 6.98 -4.24
CA GLY A 3 -20.30 7.39 -5.63
C GLY A 3 -19.06 8.02 -6.25
N ASP A 4 -17.98 8.16 -5.48
CA ASP A 4 -16.73 8.73 -5.96
C ASP A 4 -16.08 7.69 -6.86
N THR A 5 -16.01 8.00 -8.16
CA THR A 5 -15.24 7.20 -9.08
C THR A 5 -13.76 7.33 -8.72
N LEU A 6 -12.89 6.43 -9.20
CA LEU A 6 -11.44 6.57 -9.01
C LEU A 6 -10.92 7.96 -9.38
N LYS A 7 -11.60 8.69 -10.29
CA LYS A 7 -11.25 10.06 -10.70
C LYS A 7 -11.53 11.12 -9.64
N ASP A 8 -12.49 10.86 -8.76
CA ASP A 8 -12.97 11.81 -7.75
C ASP A 8 -12.16 11.72 -6.44
N LEU A 9 -11.34 10.66 -6.30
CA LEU A 9 -10.47 10.48 -5.15
C LEU A 9 -9.34 11.51 -5.13
N ASN A 10 -9.06 12.04 -3.94
CA ASN A 10 -7.91 12.91 -3.71
C ASN A 10 -6.62 12.07 -3.61
N HIS A 11 -6.07 11.67 -4.75
CA HIS A 11 -4.86 10.86 -4.86
C HIS A 11 -3.66 11.46 -4.12
N LYS A 12 -3.53 12.80 -4.11
CA LYS A 12 -2.44 13.47 -3.40
C LYS A 12 -2.55 13.25 -1.90
N LEU A 13 -3.75 13.41 -1.34
CA LEU A 13 -4.02 13.16 0.06
C LEU A 13 -3.77 11.68 0.40
N ILE A 14 -4.24 10.76 -0.44
CA ILE A 14 -4.04 9.32 -0.25
C ILE A 14 -2.54 8.97 -0.17
N LEU A 15 -1.74 9.46 -1.13
CA LEU A 15 -0.29 9.22 -1.16
C LEU A 15 0.42 9.85 0.05
N ALA A 16 0.02 11.06 0.45
CA ALA A 16 0.57 11.72 1.63
C ALA A 16 0.26 10.92 2.92
N SER A 17 -0.98 10.45 3.07
CA SER A 17 -1.42 9.63 4.20
C SER A 17 -0.67 8.30 4.25
N ALA A 18 -0.53 7.61 3.11
CA ALA A 18 0.26 6.38 3.03
C ALA A 18 1.72 6.60 3.41
N SER A 19 2.31 7.71 2.99
CA SER A 19 3.68 8.09 3.38
C SER A 19 3.81 8.32 4.90
N VAL A 20 2.80 8.91 5.53
CA VAL A 20 2.76 9.07 6.99
C VAL A 20 2.66 7.72 7.68
N ALA A 21 1.78 6.84 7.22
CA ALA A 21 1.63 5.50 7.78
C ALA A 21 2.95 4.70 7.72
N VAL A 22 3.59 4.64 6.55
CA VAL A 22 4.88 3.95 6.38
C VAL A 22 5.95 4.52 7.33
N ARG A 23 6.08 5.85 7.43
CA ARG A 23 7.06 6.46 8.35
C ARG A 23 6.77 6.15 9.82
N ALA A 24 5.50 6.14 10.22
CA ALA A 24 5.12 5.81 11.58
C ALA A 24 5.46 4.35 11.89
N THR A 25 5.12 3.42 10.98
CA THR A 25 5.43 2.00 11.15
C THR A 25 6.94 1.75 11.12
N GLU A 26 7.70 2.45 10.28
CA GLU A 26 9.16 2.31 10.20
C GLU A 26 9.82 2.68 11.53
N LYS A 27 9.39 3.78 12.17
CA LYS A 27 9.88 4.16 13.51
C LYS A 27 9.59 3.08 14.55
N ILE A 28 8.42 2.45 14.50
CA ILE A 28 8.05 1.36 15.39
C ILE A 28 8.93 0.13 15.11
N SER A 29 9.08 -0.25 13.84
CA SER A 29 9.89 -1.41 13.45
C SER A 29 11.36 -1.23 13.82
N GLN A 30 11.91 -0.02 13.68
CA GLN A 30 13.27 0.29 14.13
C GLN A 30 13.44 0.17 15.65
N GLY A 31 12.41 0.51 16.41
CA GLY A 31 12.39 0.36 17.87
C GLY A 31 12.28 -1.09 18.35
N ILE A 32 11.66 -1.96 17.56
CA ILE A 32 11.43 -3.37 17.93
C ILE A 32 12.48 -4.29 17.31
N ASP A 33 12.60 -4.28 15.98
CA ASP A 33 13.29 -5.30 15.18
C ASP A 33 14.48 -4.77 14.36
N LYS A 34 14.69 -3.45 14.29
CA LYS A 34 15.74 -2.79 13.49
C LYS A 34 15.71 -3.18 12.00
N LYS A 35 14.53 -3.51 11.46
CA LYS A 35 14.34 -3.89 10.06
C LYS A 35 13.65 -2.77 9.29
N SER A 36 13.97 -2.67 8.00
CA SER A 36 13.27 -1.82 7.06
C SER A 36 11.94 -2.46 6.66
N ILE A 37 10.90 -1.65 6.52
CA ILE A 37 9.60 -2.10 6.04
C ILE A 37 9.56 -2.08 4.52
N ASN A 38 9.29 -3.24 3.93
CA ASN A 38 9.17 -3.39 2.47
C ASN A 38 7.70 -3.46 2.02
N GLN A 39 6.79 -3.80 2.93
CA GLN A 39 5.36 -3.92 2.67
C GLN A 39 4.57 -3.64 3.95
N LEU A 40 3.46 -2.91 3.82
CA LEU A 40 2.48 -2.67 4.87
C LEU A 40 1.09 -3.05 4.35
N ASP A 41 0.42 -3.96 5.05
CA ASP A 41 -0.94 -4.38 4.75
C ASP A 41 -1.90 -3.85 5.81
N ILE A 42 -2.97 -3.20 5.38
CA ILE A 42 -3.97 -2.54 6.22
C ILE A 42 -5.33 -3.09 5.85
N GLU A 43 -6.03 -3.69 6.82
CA GLU A 43 -7.44 -4.05 6.69
C GLU A 43 -8.30 -2.85 7.12
N LEU A 44 -9.27 -2.51 6.29
CA LEU A 44 -10.21 -1.41 6.50
C LEU A 44 -11.64 -1.98 6.52
N SER A 45 -12.58 -1.25 7.12
CA SER A 45 -13.99 -1.56 6.92
C SER A 45 -14.33 -1.36 5.44
N GLY A 46 -14.73 -2.43 4.74
CA GLY A 46 -14.96 -2.41 3.30
C GLY A 46 -13.79 -2.87 2.42
N GLY A 47 -12.65 -3.29 2.98
CA GLY A 47 -11.60 -3.91 2.16
C GLY A 47 -10.18 -3.85 2.71
N TYR A 48 -9.21 -3.77 1.79
CA TYR A 48 -7.78 -3.91 2.06
C TYR A 48 -6.97 -2.87 1.30
N VAL A 49 -5.90 -2.41 1.96
CA VAL A 49 -4.86 -1.58 1.34
C VAL A 49 -3.52 -2.26 1.52
N THR A 50 -2.79 -2.42 0.44
CA THR A 50 -1.39 -2.85 0.48
C THR A 50 -0.51 -1.71 -0.02
N ILE A 51 0.50 -1.36 0.78
CA ILE A 51 1.52 -0.38 0.45
C ILE A 51 2.84 -1.12 0.27
N ILE A 52 3.40 -1.08 -0.93
CA ILE A 52 4.75 -1.58 -1.22
C ILE A 52 5.72 -0.41 -1.14
N VAL A 53 6.73 -0.53 -0.28
CA VAL A 53 7.76 0.49 -0.08
C VAL A 53 8.94 0.15 -1.00
N LEU A 54 9.29 1.08 -1.88
CA LEU A 54 10.38 0.98 -2.82
C LEU A 54 11.48 1.98 -2.43
N LYS A 55 12.68 1.86 -3.01
CA LYS A 55 13.78 2.79 -2.70
C LYS A 55 13.48 4.23 -3.10
N LYS A 56 12.77 4.41 -4.22
CA LYS A 56 12.47 5.73 -4.82
C LYS A 56 11.02 6.17 -4.63
N GLY A 57 10.19 5.41 -3.92
CA GLY A 57 8.77 5.74 -3.79
C GLY A 57 7.92 4.63 -3.17
N LEU A 58 6.63 4.68 -3.46
CA LEU A 58 5.63 3.77 -2.91
C LEU A 58 4.60 3.43 -3.98
N VAL A 59 4.13 2.19 -3.94
CA VAL A 59 3.01 1.70 -4.77
C VAL A 59 1.90 1.25 -3.85
N LEU A 60 0.68 1.71 -4.13
CA LEU A 60 -0.51 1.40 -3.34
C LEU A 60 -1.46 0.55 -4.17
N GLY A 61 -2.08 -0.45 -3.54
CA GLY A 61 -3.21 -1.17 -4.08
C GLY A 61 -4.39 -1.12 -3.11
N PHE A 62 -5.58 -0.86 -3.65
CA PHE A 62 -6.85 -0.84 -2.93
C PHE A 62 -7.74 -1.95 -3.46
N TYR A 63 -8.36 -2.71 -2.56
CA TYR A 63 -9.17 -3.88 -2.91
C TYR A 63 -10.38 -3.93 -2.00
N GLY A 64 -11.54 -4.32 -2.54
CA GLY A 64 -12.77 -4.51 -1.77
C GLY A 64 -12.72 -5.77 -0.89
N GLU A 65 -13.75 -5.98 -0.07
CA GLU A 65 -13.87 -7.19 0.77
C GLU A 65 -13.98 -8.48 -0.07
N ASP A 66 -14.52 -8.38 -1.28
CA ASP A 66 -14.63 -9.47 -2.26
C ASP A 66 -13.26 -10.04 -2.66
N ALA A 67 -12.21 -9.21 -2.61
CA ALA A 67 -10.85 -9.60 -2.91
C ALA A 67 -10.21 -10.49 -1.82
N ARG A 68 -10.84 -10.68 -0.66
CA ARG A 68 -10.27 -11.41 0.49
C ARG A 68 -9.78 -12.82 0.12
N ALA A 69 -10.58 -13.55 -0.67
CA ALA A 69 -10.23 -14.91 -1.08
C ALA A 69 -9.00 -14.98 -1.99
N GLN A 70 -8.66 -13.88 -2.67
CA GLN A 70 -7.55 -13.80 -3.63
C GLN A 70 -6.44 -12.85 -3.15
N LEU A 71 -6.51 -12.37 -1.91
CA LEU A 71 -5.65 -11.32 -1.40
C LEU A 71 -4.16 -11.67 -1.53
N GLY A 72 -3.79 -12.94 -1.32
CA GLY A 72 -2.41 -13.40 -1.50
C GLY A 72 -1.91 -13.27 -2.94
N ILE A 73 -2.75 -13.61 -3.93
CA ILE A 73 -2.41 -13.50 -5.36
C ILE A 73 -2.30 -12.03 -5.75
N ILE A 74 -3.25 -11.22 -5.29
CA ILE A 74 -3.30 -9.78 -5.54
C ILE A 74 -2.04 -9.10 -5.01
N LYS A 75 -1.65 -9.37 -3.75
CA LYS A 75 -0.42 -8.85 -3.13
C LYS A 75 0.83 -9.24 -3.92
N LYS A 76 0.93 -10.51 -4.33
CA LYS A 76 2.05 -11.00 -5.14
C LYS A 76 2.15 -10.26 -6.48
N ASN A 77 1.02 -10.05 -7.15
CA ASN A 77 0.97 -9.36 -8.43
C ASN A 77 1.31 -7.87 -8.26
N LEU A 78 0.80 -7.21 -7.23
CA LEU A 78 1.14 -5.83 -6.90
C LEU A 78 2.64 -5.68 -6.62
N GLY A 79 3.23 -6.58 -5.83
CA GLY A 79 4.66 -6.59 -5.56
C GLY A 79 5.48 -6.76 -6.84
N THR A 80 5.08 -7.69 -7.72
CA THR A 80 5.73 -7.90 -9.03
C THR A 80 5.67 -6.65 -9.90
N PHE A 81 4.51 -5.99 -9.95
CA PHE A 81 4.32 -4.75 -10.66
C PHE A 81 5.20 -3.62 -10.08
N ALA A 82 5.19 -3.44 -8.76
CA ALA A 82 5.96 -2.40 -8.08
C ALA A 82 7.47 -2.51 -8.38
N HIS A 83 8.04 -3.71 -8.31
CA HIS A 83 9.46 -3.94 -8.62
C HIS A 83 9.79 -3.76 -10.11
N LYS A 84 8.83 -4.00 -11.01
CA LYS A 84 9.02 -3.70 -12.44
C LYS A 84 9.05 -2.19 -12.68
N ILE A 85 8.14 -1.44 -12.07
CA ILE A 85 8.13 0.03 -12.17
C ILE A 85 9.40 0.62 -11.57
N GLU A 86 9.88 0.11 -10.43
CA GLU A 86 11.12 0.59 -9.80
C GLU A 86 12.34 0.51 -10.73
N LYS A 87 12.39 -0.49 -11.63
CA LYS A 87 13.46 -0.61 -12.62
C LYS A 87 13.38 0.40 -13.75
N LEU A 88 12.23 1.04 -13.94
CA LEU A 88 11.97 2.00 -15.02
C LEU A 88 12.18 3.46 -14.57
N ILE A 89 12.29 3.72 -13.27
CA ILE A 89 12.46 5.06 -12.66
C ILE A 89 13.75 5.16 -11.86
#